data_AF-A0A5C3P467-F1
#
_entry.id   AF-A0A5C3P467-F1
#
_cell.length_a   1.000
_cell.length_b   1.000
_cell.length_c   1.000
_cell.angle_alpha   90.00
_cell.angle_beta   90.00
_cell.angle_gamma   90.00
#
_symmetry.space_group_name_H-M   'P 1'
#
loop_
_entity.id
_entity.type
_entity.pdbx_description
1 polymer ?
#
loop_
_entity_poly.entity_id
_entity_poly.type
_entity_poly.pdbx_seq_one_letter_code
_entity_poly.pdbx_strand_id
1 'polypeptide(L)'
;MGRWTQYDEDSYRLPEGMKRVGYDADTGKYYYRDGGGSLWEGAEGAQYGELKRVSHAPIPTGGAQEDPSDEEAEIGGRADGYRPLAVDDGSVRHTGTSRSDSAYRMILPFFLIIAVILLLVFRLVHSATPSNPPECPGSSEVYHVSRGDTCWELAQARGCSVDDILTVNRDLRCESLRPGEAICLPPKA
;
A
#
# COMPACT_ATOMS: atom_id res chain seq x y z
N MET A 1 -16.42 18.00 -9.11
CA MET A 1 -15.65 18.44 -7.92
C MET A 1 -16.04 19.87 -7.66
N GLY A 2 -16.80 20.12 -6.59
CA GLY A 2 -17.29 21.46 -6.27
C GLY A 2 -16.13 22.42 -6.03
N ARG A 3 -16.20 23.59 -6.65
CA ARG A 3 -15.22 24.67 -6.54
C ARG A 3 -15.42 25.35 -5.18
N TRP A 4 -14.86 24.77 -4.11
CA TRP A 4 -14.77 25.45 -2.82
C TRP A 4 -13.97 26.73 -3.03
N THR A 5 -14.63 27.88 -2.89
CA THR A 5 -13.94 29.17 -2.91
C THR A 5 -13.68 29.59 -1.48
N GLN A 6 -12.56 30.26 -1.23
CA GLN A 6 -12.25 30.86 0.07
C GLN A 6 -13.36 31.79 0.62
N TYR A 7 -14.29 32.24 -0.23
CA TYR A 7 -15.47 33.04 0.13
C TYR A 7 -16.63 32.19 0.70
N ASP A 8 -16.49 30.86 0.69
CA ASP A 8 -17.45 29.93 1.30
C ASP A 8 -17.18 29.68 2.79
N GLU A 9 -16.07 30.21 3.32
CA GLU A 9 -15.72 30.10 4.73
C GLU A 9 -16.59 31.01 5.60
N ASP A 10 -17.01 30.49 6.77
CA ASP A 10 -17.89 31.19 7.71
C ASP A 10 -17.31 32.52 8.22
N SER A 11 -15.99 32.65 8.20
CA SER A 11 -15.23 33.85 8.56
C SER A 11 -15.60 35.08 7.72
N TYR A 12 -16.06 34.89 6.48
CA TYR A 12 -16.46 35.97 5.58
C TYR A 12 -17.97 36.28 5.63
N ARG A 13 -18.76 35.40 6.24
CA ARG A 13 -20.24 35.51 6.30
C ARG A 13 -20.74 35.98 7.66
N LEU A 14 -19.95 35.75 8.71
CA LEU A 14 -20.30 36.09 10.08
C LEU A 14 -19.64 37.40 10.52
N PRO A 15 -20.28 38.16 11.43
CA PRO A 15 -19.65 39.29 12.08
C PRO A 15 -18.35 38.90 12.79
N GLU A 16 -17.41 39.83 12.90
CA GLU A 16 -16.12 39.57 13.56
C GLU A 16 -16.31 39.03 14.99
N GLY A 17 -15.61 37.94 15.30
CA GLY A 17 -15.67 37.27 16.61
C GLY A 17 -16.84 36.29 16.78
N MET A 18 -17.61 36.03 15.72
CA MET A 18 -18.71 35.06 15.75
C MET A 18 -18.35 33.78 14.99
N LYS A 19 -18.58 32.62 15.60
CA LYS A 19 -18.27 31.32 15.01
C LYS A 19 -19.51 30.43 14.97
N ARG A 20 -19.71 29.69 13.88
CA ARG A 20 -20.73 28.64 13.81
C ARG A 20 -20.32 27.47 14.71
N VAL A 21 -21.23 27.03 15.57
CA VAL A 21 -20.99 25.96 16.55
C VAL A 21 -21.91 24.76 16.36
N GLY A 22 -22.91 24.85 15.49
CA GLY A 22 -23.78 23.72 15.19
C GLY A 22 -24.80 23.99 14.10
N TYR A 23 -25.36 22.90 13.57
CA TYR A 23 -26.50 22.89 12.67
C TYR A 23 -27.51 21.87 13.19
N ASP A 24 -28.76 22.29 13.36
CA ASP A 24 -29.87 21.42 13.68
C ASP A 24 -30.54 21.01 12.36
N ALA A 25 -30.41 19.73 12.03
CA ALA A 25 -30.94 19.18 10.78
C ALA A 25 -32.47 19.04 10.79
N ASP A 26 -33.08 18.92 11.97
CA ASP A 26 -34.53 18.75 12.11
C ASP A 26 -35.25 20.09 11.91
N THR A 27 -34.67 21.18 12.42
CA THR A 27 -35.22 22.54 12.28
C THR A 27 -34.57 23.35 11.18
N GLY A 28 -33.50 22.86 10.54
CA GLY A 28 -32.77 23.56 9.49
C GLY A 28 -32.08 24.84 9.96
N LYS A 29 -31.74 24.94 11.25
CA LYS A 29 -31.21 26.16 11.87
C LYS A 29 -29.73 26.06 12.19
N TYR A 30 -29.05 27.20 12.09
CA TYR A 30 -27.65 27.32 12.47
C TYR A 30 -27.51 28.01 13.83
N TYR A 31 -26.58 27.50 14.64
CA TYR A 31 -26.21 28.06 15.93
C TYR A 31 -24.80 28.63 15.89
N TYR A 32 -24.64 29.78 16.53
CA TYR A 32 -23.41 30.56 16.56
C TYR A 32 -23.04 30.94 17.98
N ARG A 33 -21.75 31.14 18.23
CA ARG A 33 -21.21 31.60 19.50
C ARG A 33 -20.38 32.86 19.26
N ASP A 34 -20.59 33.88 20.09
CA ASP A 34 -19.77 35.09 20.05
C ASP A 34 -18.47 34.92 20.87
N GLY A 35 -17.55 35.89 20.75
CA GLY A 35 -16.31 35.90 21.52
C GLY A 35 -16.49 36.02 23.04
N GLY A 36 -17.67 36.42 23.51
CA GLY A 36 -18.06 36.46 24.92
C GLY A 36 -18.73 35.18 25.42
N GLY A 37 -18.88 34.16 24.56
CA GLY A 37 -19.51 32.89 24.89
C GLY A 37 -21.05 32.88 24.82
N SER A 38 -21.71 33.97 24.40
CA SER A 38 -23.17 33.95 24.21
C SER A 38 -23.55 33.16 22.97
N LEU A 39 -24.67 32.43 23.05
CA LEU A 39 -25.23 31.71 21.91
C LEU A 39 -26.24 32.53 21.13
N TRP A 40 -26.27 32.26 19.83
CA TRP A 40 -27.10 32.93 18.84
C TRP A 40 -27.65 31.92 17.85
N GLU A 41 -28.90 32.11 17.44
CA GLU A 41 -29.64 31.27 16.50
C GLU A 41 -29.95 32.07 15.23
N GLY A 42 -29.72 31.46 14.06
CA GLY A 42 -30.12 32.01 12.77
C GLY A 42 -31.54 31.61 12.37
N ALA A 43 -32.12 32.33 11.41
CA ALA A 43 -33.41 31.96 10.82
C ALA A 43 -33.33 30.60 10.08
N GLU A 44 -34.45 29.88 10.04
CA GLU A 44 -34.58 28.57 9.39
C GLU A 44 -34.16 28.62 7.91
N GLY A 45 -33.21 27.77 7.53
CA GLY A 45 -32.70 27.67 6.16
C GLY A 45 -31.95 28.91 5.63
N ALA A 46 -31.77 29.95 6.46
CA ALA A 46 -31.18 31.21 6.04
C ALA A 46 -29.64 31.14 6.11
N GLN A 47 -28.98 31.36 4.97
CA GLN A 47 -27.52 31.51 4.89
C GLN A 47 -27.06 32.93 5.30
N TYR A 48 -27.97 33.90 5.25
CA TYR A 48 -27.76 35.31 5.61
C TYR A 48 -29.01 35.84 6.32
N GLY A 49 -28.85 36.68 7.33
CA GLY A 49 -29.97 37.27 8.06
C GLY A 49 -29.62 37.72 9.47
N GLU A 50 -30.64 38.10 10.23
CA GLU A 50 -30.47 38.52 11.62
C GLU A 50 -30.28 37.31 12.54
N LEU A 51 -29.40 37.46 13.54
CA LEU A 51 -29.12 36.45 14.54
C LEU A 51 -29.84 36.79 15.84
N LYS A 52 -30.59 35.83 16.40
CA LYS A 52 -31.34 36.00 17.64
C LYS A 52 -30.57 35.37 18.80
N ARG A 53 -30.32 36.15 19.86
CA ARG A 53 -29.64 35.63 21.06
C ARG A 53 -30.52 34.57 21.74
N VAL A 54 -29.94 33.42 22.03
CA VAL A 54 -30.63 32.30 22.70
C VAL A 54 -29.86 31.87 23.96
N SER A 55 -30.58 31.45 24.98
CA SER A 55 -30.01 31.01 26.26
C SER A 55 -29.53 29.55 26.24
N HIS A 56 -30.07 28.72 25.34
CA HIS A 56 -29.74 27.31 25.23
C HIS A 56 -29.91 26.83 23.78
N ALA A 57 -28.93 26.08 23.26
CA ALA A 57 -29.07 25.34 22.01
C ALA A 57 -29.24 23.85 22.34
N PRO A 58 -30.15 23.13 21.66
CA PRO A 58 -30.37 21.68 21.86
C PRO A 58 -29.21 20.81 21.36
N ILE A 59 -28.17 21.42 20.79
CA ILE A 59 -26.98 20.75 20.27
C ILE A 59 -25.85 20.90 21.30
N PRO A 60 -25.06 19.85 21.59
CA PRO A 60 -23.81 19.97 22.34
C PRO A 60 -22.87 20.92 21.59
N THR A 61 -22.87 22.20 21.97
CA THR A 61 -21.99 23.20 21.38
C THR A 61 -20.62 23.04 22.00
N GLY A 62 -19.75 22.29 21.32
CA GLY A 62 -18.37 22.04 21.71
C GLY A 62 -17.69 23.30 22.24
N GLY A 63 -17.54 23.37 23.56
CA GLY A 63 -16.63 24.27 24.23
C GLY A 63 -15.58 23.40 24.89
N ALA A 64 -14.36 23.48 24.38
CA ALA A 64 -13.15 22.76 24.79
C ALA A 64 -13.18 21.24 24.55
N GLN A 65 -12.60 20.81 23.43
CA GLN A 65 -11.35 20.04 23.38
C GLN A 65 -11.17 19.61 21.91
N GLU A 66 -10.07 20.02 21.28
CA GLU A 66 -9.55 19.27 20.14
C GLU A 66 -9.17 17.90 20.70
N ASP A 67 -9.96 16.87 20.42
CA ASP A 67 -9.48 15.50 20.56
C ASP A 67 -9.18 14.96 19.16
N PRO A 68 -7.91 14.62 18.83
CA PRO A 68 -7.51 14.10 17.52
C PRO A 68 -7.87 12.61 17.32
N SER A 69 -8.89 12.12 18.03
CA SER A 69 -9.36 10.73 17.97
C SER A 69 -10.81 10.68 18.44
N ASP A 70 -11.79 10.90 17.56
CA ASP A 70 -13.18 10.96 17.99
C ASP A 70 -13.73 9.56 18.37
N GLU A 71 -13.69 9.22 19.66
CA GLU A 71 -14.83 8.78 20.49
C GLU A 71 -14.40 8.51 21.96
N GLU A 72 -14.77 9.44 22.83
CA GLU A 72 -15.05 9.35 24.28
C GLU A 72 -14.46 8.16 25.07
N ALA A 73 -13.36 8.41 25.79
CA ALA A 73 -13.12 7.90 27.14
C ALA A 73 -11.86 8.57 27.73
N GLU A 74 -12.04 9.65 28.50
CA GLU A 74 -10.99 10.17 29.38
C GLU A 74 -10.54 9.10 30.39
N ILE A 75 -9.28 8.63 30.35
CA ILE A 75 -8.60 8.18 31.58
C ILE A 75 -7.11 8.54 31.53
N GLY A 76 -6.74 9.60 32.25
CA GLY A 76 -5.35 10.02 32.46
C GLY A 76 -5.15 10.89 33.70
N GLY A 77 -5.61 10.44 34.87
CA GLY A 77 -5.49 11.21 36.12
C GLY A 77 -4.14 11.05 36.85
N ARG A 78 -3.27 12.06 36.74
CA ARG A 78 -2.34 12.64 37.77
C ARG A 78 -1.34 13.58 37.05
N ALA A 79 -1.18 14.86 37.40
CA ALA A 79 -1.01 15.48 38.71
C ALA A 79 -2.07 16.58 39.02
N ASP A 80 -3.17 16.57 38.27
CA ASP A 80 -3.90 17.78 37.87
C ASP A 80 -5.31 17.89 38.46
N GLY A 81 -5.54 17.24 39.61
CA GLY A 81 -6.69 17.58 40.47
C GLY A 81 -7.97 16.75 40.33
N TYR A 82 -7.92 15.45 39.98
CA TYR A 82 -8.97 14.53 40.42
C TYR A 82 -8.48 13.29 41.15
N ARG A 83 -9.27 12.95 42.17
CA ARG A 83 -9.03 11.99 43.25
C ARG A 83 -9.76 10.67 42.91
N PRO A 84 -9.12 9.49 43.05
CA PRO A 84 -9.83 8.24 42.89
C PRO A 84 -10.65 7.95 44.14
N LEU A 85 -11.89 7.46 43.98
CA LEU A 85 -12.56 6.71 45.03
C LEU A 85 -12.96 5.31 44.53
N ALA A 86 -12.24 4.35 45.11
CA ALA A 86 -12.56 2.96 45.44
C ALA A 86 -13.28 2.06 44.42
N VAL A 87 -12.46 1.21 43.79
CA VAL A 87 -12.54 -0.26 43.58
C VAL A 87 -13.89 -1.00 43.63
N ASP A 88 -14.11 -1.82 42.60
CA ASP A 88 -14.46 -3.26 42.73
C ASP A 88 -13.91 -3.97 41.47
N ASP A 89 -12.70 -4.50 41.57
CA ASP A 89 -12.35 -5.93 41.64
C ASP A 89 -12.55 -6.71 40.33
N GLY A 90 -11.46 -7.34 39.88
CA GLY A 90 -11.36 -8.00 38.58
C GLY A 90 -10.10 -7.64 37.81
N SER A 91 -8.97 -8.17 38.28
CA SER A 91 -7.74 -8.40 37.48
C SER A 91 -8.08 -8.73 36.01
N VAL A 92 -7.45 -8.13 35.00
CA VAL A 92 -6.17 -8.60 34.43
C VAL A 92 -5.43 -7.43 33.78
N ARG A 93 -4.16 -7.22 34.18
CA ARG A 93 -3.22 -6.39 33.44
C ARG A 93 -2.93 -7.05 32.08
N HIS A 94 -3.58 -6.59 31.02
CA HIS A 94 -3.08 -6.81 29.67
C HIS A 94 -2.09 -5.69 29.33
N THR A 95 -0.82 -5.88 29.71
CA THR A 95 0.30 -5.19 29.06
C THR A 95 0.41 -5.73 27.63
N GLY A 96 -0.51 -5.30 26.77
CA GLY A 96 -0.41 -5.50 25.34
C GLY A 96 0.46 -4.40 24.79
N THR A 97 1.73 -4.70 24.53
CA THR A 97 2.48 -3.95 23.53
C THR A 97 1.65 -3.99 22.25
N SER A 98 0.96 -2.90 21.93
CA SER A 98 0.24 -2.75 20.67
C SER A 98 1.29 -2.68 19.57
N ARG A 99 1.80 -3.84 19.16
CA ARG A 99 2.38 -3.99 17.83
C ARG A 99 1.26 -3.62 16.89
N SER A 100 1.54 -2.67 16.01
CA SER A 100 0.71 -2.23 14.89
C SER A 100 0.52 -3.35 13.85
N ASP A 101 0.06 -4.51 14.30
CA ASP A 101 -0.18 -5.72 13.51
C ASP A 101 -1.47 -5.59 12.67
N SER A 102 -2.32 -4.62 12.99
CA SER A 102 -3.59 -4.35 12.32
C SER A 102 -3.44 -3.71 10.94
N ALA A 103 -2.40 -2.91 10.71
CA ALA A 103 -2.15 -2.29 9.40
C ALA A 103 -1.79 -3.36 8.34
N TYR A 104 -0.98 -4.35 8.73
CA TYR A 104 -0.60 -5.44 7.83
C TYR A 104 -1.77 -6.39 7.55
N ARG A 105 -2.74 -6.55 8.46
CA ARG A 105 -3.90 -7.42 8.23
C ARG A 105 -4.74 -7.03 7.01
N MET A 106 -4.83 -5.73 6.68
CA MET A 106 -5.58 -5.28 5.51
C MET A 106 -4.75 -5.32 4.22
N ILE A 107 -3.42 -5.19 4.29
CA ILE A 107 -2.55 -5.13 3.10
C ILE A 107 -1.97 -6.52 2.74
N LEU A 108 -1.85 -7.43 3.71
CA LEU A 108 -1.37 -8.80 3.56
C LEU A 108 -2.12 -9.62 2.49
N PRO A 109 -3.47 -9.60 2.36
CA PRO A 109 -4.13 -10.35 1.29
C PRO A 109 -3.72 -9.86 -0.12
N PHE A 110 -3.50 -8.56 -0.31
CA PHE A 110 -3.03 -8.02 -1.59
C PHE A 110 -1.58 -8.43 -1.88
N PHE A 111 -0.70 -8.39 -0.88
CA PHE A 111 0.68 -8.86 -1.03
C PHE A 111 0.75 -10.36 -1.33
N LEU A 112 -0.10 -11.18 -0.71
CA LEU A 112 -0.15 -12.62 -1.01
C LEU A 112 -0.63 -12.88 -2.44
N ILE A 113 -1.65 -12.17 -2.91
CA ILE A 113 -2.11 -12.29 -4.31
C ILE A 113 -0.99 -11.89 -5.27
N ILE A 114 -0.32 -10.76 -5.02
CA ILE A 114 0.82 -10.31 -5.84
C ILE A 114 1.94 -11.35 -5.82
N ALA A 115 2.29 -11.89 -4.65
CA ALA A 115 3.33 -12.91 -4.52
C ALA A 115 2.97 -14.20 -5.28
N VAL A 116 1.72 -14.66 -5.21
CA VAL A 116 1.25 -15.82 -5.97
C VAL A 116 1.30 -15.55 -7.47
N ILE A 117 0.87 -14.38 -7.93
CA ILE A 117 0.96 -13.99 -9.35
C ILE A 117 2.42 -13.95 -9.80
N LEU A 118 3.32 -13.35 -9.01
CA LEU A 118 4.75 -13.30 -9.31
C LEU A 118 5.36 -14.71 -9.36
N LEU A 119 4.97 -15.60 -8.44
CA LEU A 119 5.40 -16.99 -8.46
C LEU A 119 4.84 -17.77 -9.65
N LEU A 120 3.60 -17.50 -10.07
CA LEU A 120 3.01 -18.10 -11.28
C LEU A 120 3.68 -17.59 -12.55
N VAL A 121 3.97 -16.30 -12.64
CA VAL A 121 4.74 -15.72 -13.76
C VAL A 121 6.16 -16.30 -13.77
N PHE A 122 6.82 -16.35 -12.63
CA PHE A 122 8.15 -16.96 -12.50
C PHE A 122 8.10 -18.43 -12.92
N ARG A 123 7.15 -19.21 -12.41
CA ARG A 123 6.94 -20.60 -12.83
C ARG A 123 6.70 -20.69 -14.33
N LEU A 124 5.85 -19.85 -14.91
CA LEU A 124 5.53 -19.90 -16.33
C LEU A 124 6.74 -19.55 -17.21
N VAL A 125 7.55 -18.57 -16.81
CA VAL A 125 8.81 -18.21 -17.48
C VAL A 125 9.86 -19.31 -17.36
N HIS A 126 9.92 -20.02 -16.22
CA HIS A 126 10.94 -21.04 -15.95
C HIS A 126 10.51 -22.47 -16.30
N SER A 127 9.22 -22.73 -16.58
CA SER A 127 8.72 -24.07 -16.95
C SER A 127 8.87 -24.38 -18.44
N ALA A 128 9.33 -23.42 -19.24
CA ALA A 128 9.60 -23.60 -20.65
C ALA A 128 11.00 -24.18 -20.90
N THR A 129 11.28 -25.38 -20.38
CA THR A 129 12.26 -26.27 -21.01
C THR A 129 11.48 -27.36 -21.73
N PRO A 130 11.11 -27.18 -23.01
CA PRO A 130 10.64 -28.30 -23.81
C PRO A 130 11.76 -29.34 -23.83
N SER A 131 11.52 -30.49 -23.21
CA SER A 131 12.47 -31.59 -23.05
C SER A 131 12.66 -32.42 -24.32
N ASN A 132 12.53 -31.82 -25.49
CA ASN A 132 12.95 -32.48 -26.72
C ASN A 132 14.44 -32.16 -26.89
N PRO A 133 15.35 -33.14 -26.73
CA PRO A 133 16.75 -32.93 -27.06
C PRO A 133 16.83 -32.49 -28.53
N PRO A 134 17.70 -31.53 -28.87
CA PRO A 134 17.88 -31.15 -30.26
C PRO A 134 18.26 -32.39 -31.08
N GLU A 135 17.48 -32.69 -32.12
CA GLU A 135 17.81 -33.77 -33.05
C GLU A 135 19.00 -33.31 -33.91
N CYS A 136 20.19 -33.82 -33.58
CA CYS A 136 21.39 -33.53 -34.35
C CYS A 136 21.39 -34.33 -35.66
N PRO A 137 21.80 -33.72 -36.79
CA PRO A 137 21.84 -34.42 -38.06
C PRO A 137 23.00 -35.44 -38.10
N GLY A 138 22.70 -36.64 -38.61
CA GLY A 138 23.69 -37.68 -38.89
C GLY A 138 24.21 -38.40 -37.64
N SER A 139 25.54 -38.53 -37.54
CA SER A 139 26.26 -39.18 -36.44
C SER A 139 26.74 -38.20 -35.35
N SER A 140 26.17 -37.00 -35.34
CA SER A 140 26.52 -35.95 -34.38
C SER A 140 25.83 -36.18 -33.05
N GLU A 141 26.53 -35.92 -31.94
CA GLU A 141 26.06 -36.13 -30.57
C GLU A 141 25.63 -34.81 -29.93
N VAL A 142 24.54 -34.83 -29.16
CA VAL A 142 24.10 -33.68 -28.37
C VAL A 142 25.03 -33.48 -27.18
N TYR A 143 25.60 -32.29 -27.04
CA TYR A 143 26.44 -31.91 -25.92
C TYR A 143 25.89 -30.64 -25.24
N HIS A 144 25.86 -30.66 -23.90
CA HIS A 144 25.47 -29.52 -23.10
C HIS A 144 26.69 -28.72 -22.68
N VAL A 145 26.76 -27.47 -23.12
CA VAL A 145 27.87 -26.56 -22.84
C VAL A 145 28.02 -26.34 -21.34
N SER A 146 29.21 -26.59 -20.81
CA SER A 146 29.57 -26.29 -19.44
C SER A 146 30.21 -24.91 -19.30
N ARG A 147 30.24 -24.37 -18.08
CA ARG A 147 30.82 -23.05 -17.82
C ARG A 147 32.33 -23.10 -18.05
N GLY A 148 32.81 -22.36 -19.05
CA GLY A 148 34.23 -22.30 -19.42
C GLY A 148 34.53 -22.95 -20.76
N ASP A 149 33.60 -23.71 -21.33
CA ASP A 149 33.78 -24.36 -22.62
C ASP A 149 33.93 -23.33 -23.75
N THR A 150 34.84 -23.62 -24.67
CA THR A 150 35.01 -22.86 -25.91
C THR A 150 34.90 -23.79 -27.11
N CYS A 151 34.46 -23.27 -28.26
CA CYS A 151 34.43 -24.06 -29.50
C CYS A 151 35.79 -24.68 -29.84
N TRP A 152 36.87 -23.95 -29.54
CA TRP A 152 38.23 -24.42 -29.79
C TRP A 152 38.60 -25.61 -28.91
N GLU A 153 38.33 -25.56 -27.60
CA GLU A 153 38.59 -26.68 -26.68
C GLU A 153 37.71 -27.90 -27.01
N LEU A 154 36.44 -27.68 -27.36
CA LEU A 154 35.52 -28.76 -27.77
C LEU A 154 35.97 -29.42 -29.08
N ALA A 155 36.43 -28.63 -30.05
CA ALA A 155 36.99 -29.12 -31.32
C ALA A 155 38.26 -29.94 -31.06
N GLN A 156 39.18 -29.42 -30.24
CA GLN A 156 40.42 -30.09 -29.85
C GLN A 156 40.15 -31.43 -29.12
N ALA A 157 39.17 -31.45 -28.22
CA ALA A 157 38.79 -32.65 -27.47
C ALA A 157 38.18 -33.75 -28.35
N ARG A 158 37.46 -33.35 -29.40
CA ARG A 158 36.83 -34.26 -30.39
C ARG A 158 37.73 -34.61 -31.58
N GLY A 159 38.82 -33.88 -31.77
CA GLY A 159 39.71 -34.06 -32.92
C GLY A 159 39.13 -33.53 -34.23
N CYS A 160 38.20 -32.57 -34.18
CA CYS A 160 37.61 -31.93 -35.35
C CYS A 160 38.05 -30.47 -35.47
N SER A 161 37.70 -29.81 -36.58
CA SER A 161 37.90 -28.37 -36.72
C SER A 161 36.72 -27.58 -36.12
N VAL A 162 36.96 -26.31 -35.78
CA VAL A 162 35.89 -25.41 -35.32
C VAL A 162 34.84 -25.21 -36.43
N ASP A 163 35.28 -25.19 -37.69
CA ASP A 163 34.38 -25.08 -38.84
C ASP A 163 33.44 -26.27 -38.93
N ASP A 164 33.90 -27.50 -38.63
CA ASP A 164 33.03 -28.69 -38.62
C ASP A 164 31.89 -28.53 -37.60
N ILE A 165 32.17 -27.98 -36.42
CA ILE A 165 31.15 -27.69 -35.40
C ILE A 165 30.15 -26.64 -35.91
N LEU A 166 30.63 -25.59 -36.58
CA LEU A 166 29.79 -24.54 -37.16
C LEU A 166 28.94 -25.04 -38.34
N THR A 167 29.43 -26.00 -39.12
CA THR A 167 28.63 -26.59 -40.23
C THR A 167 27.44 -27.38 -39.72
N VAL A 168 27.60 -28.10 -38.60
CA VAL A 168 26.51 -28.86 -37.97
C VAL A 168 25.55 -27.94 -37.23
N ASN A 169 26.02 -26.80 -36.72
CA ASN A 169 25.23 -25.83 -35.96
C ASN A 169 25.21 -24.46 -36.65
N ARG A 170 24.40 -24.32 -37.70
CA ARG A 170 24.40 -23.14 -38.58
C ARG A 170 24.07 -21.81 -37.89
N ASP A 171 23.39 -21.87 -36.73
CA ASP A 171 23.01 -20.69 -35.94
C ASP A 171 23.91 -20.46 -34.71
N LEU A 172 24.91 -21.33 -34.49
CA LEU A 172 25.82 -21.24 -33.36
C LEU A 172 26.87 -20.14 -33.58
N ARG A 173 27.10 -19.34 -32.54
CA ARG A 173 28.18 -18.34 -32.50
C ARG A 173 29.11 -18.66 -31.34
N CYS A 174 30.38 -18.92 -31.65
CA CYS A 174 31.36 -19.35 -30.66
C CYS A 174 31.66 -18.27 -29.60
N GLU A 175 31.48 -16.99 -29.94
CA GLU A 175 31.70 -15.88 -29.00
C GLU A 175 30.56 -15.73 -27.97
N SER A 176 29.39 -16.34 -28.23
CA SER A 176 28.19 -16.18 -27.40
C SER A 176 27.69 -17.49 -26.79
N LEU A 177 28.59 -18.46 -26.61
CA LEU A 177 28.26 -19.77 -26.04
C LEU A 177 27.73 -19.62 -24.60
N ARG A 178 26.53 -20.14 -24.32
CA ARG A 178 25.92 -20.06 -22.98
C ARG A 178 26.00 -21.40 -22.24
N PRO A 179 26.37 -21.41 -20.95
CA PRO A 179 26.28 -22.63 -20.14
C PRO A 179 24.85 -23.18 -20.11
N GLY A 180 24.70 -24.49 -20.35
CA GLY A 180 23.42 -25.20 -20.42
C GLY A 180 22.81 -25.29 -21.83
N GLU A 181 23.35 -24.56 -22.79
CA GLU A 181 22.95 -24.64 -24.21
C GLU A 181 23.30 -26.02 -24.78
N ALA A 182 22.38 -26.64 -25.53
CA ALA A 182 22.62 -27.90 -26.21
C ALA A 182 23.07 -27.64 -27.64
N ILE A 183 24.25 -28.16 -27.98
CA ILE A 183 24.89 -28.04 -29.30
C ILE A 183 25.19 -29.43 -29.84
N CYS A 184 25.32 -29.55 -31.16
CA CYS A 184 25.67 -30.80 -31.82
C CYS A 184 27.18 -30.89 -32.06
N LEU A 185 27.84 -31.92 -31.53
CA LEU A 185 29.24 -32.18 -31.80
C LEU A 185 29.40 -33.30 -32.84
N PRO A 186 30.31 -33.16 -33.82
CA PRO A 186 30.58 -34.24 -34.76
C PRO A 186 31.15 -35.48 -34.03
N PRO A 187 31.05 -36.67 -34.66
CA PRO A 187 31.64 -37.88 -34.10
C PRO A 187 33.16 -37.69 -33.93
N LYS A 188 33.70 -38.31 -32.87
CA LYS A 188 35.13 -38.30 -32.60
C LYS A 188 35.87 -38.99 -33.76
N ALA A 189 36.88 -38.31 -34.30
CA ALA A 189 37.78 -38.83 -35.33
C ALA A 189 38.73 -39.90 -34.77
#